data_AF-A0A378QR77-F1
#
_entry.id   AF-A0A378QR77-F1
#
_cell.length_a   1.000
_cell.length_b   1.000
_cell.length_c   1.000
_cell.angle_alpha   90.00
_cell.angle_beta   90.00
_cell.angle_gamma   90.00
#
_symmetry.space_group_name_H-M   'P 1'
#
loop_
_entity.id
_entity.type
_entity.pdbx_description
1 polymer ?
#
loop_
_entity_poly.entity_id
_entity_poly.type
_entity_poly.pdbx_seq_one_letter_code
_entity_poly.pdbx_strand_id
1 'polypeptide(L)' 'MGYIVFIFRNKGIAFLECDRKNNATYIFDVDNWEELSKKSKTEILREDLAKQRIIHNEHWFKEVDRLLK' A
#
# COMPACT_ATOMS: atom_id res chain seq x y z
N MET A 1 -2.69 -12.03 -11.49
CA MET A 1 -3.03 -10.66 -11.03
C MET A 1 -1.86 -10.20 -10.19
N GLY A 2 -1.20 -9.12 -10.60
CA GLY A 2 0.01 -8.64 -9.96
C GLY A 2 -0.26 -7.52 -8.96
N TYR A 3 0.74 -7.23 -8.15
CA TYR A 3 0.87 -5.96 -7.46
C TYR A 3 2.04 -5.20 -8.08
N ILE A 4 1.96 -3.88 -8.04
CA ILE A 4 3.12 -3.02 -8.27
C ILE A 4 3.49 -2.45 -6.92
N VAL A 5 4.78 -2.53 -6.56
CA VAL A 5 5.30 -1.90 -5.35
C VAL A 5 6.10 -0.66 -5.74
N PHE A 6 5.72 0.50 -5.21
CA PHE A 6 6.50 1.72 -5.32
C PHE A 6 7.25 1.97 -4.01
N ILE A 7 8.57 2.12 -4.07
CA ILE A 7 9.42 2.26 -2.88
C ILE A 7 9.90 3.70 -2.75
N PHE A 8 9.56 4.35 -1.64
CA PHE A 8 9.98 5.70 -1.31
C PHE A 8 10.99 5.67 -0.17
N ARG A 9 12.24 5.28 -0.47
CA ARG A 9 13.30 5.08 0.55
C ARG A 9 13.52 6.29 1.45
N ASN A 10 13.52 7.50 0.88
CA ASN A 10 13.71 8.74 1.64
C ASN A 10 12.61 9.02 2.67
N LYS A 11 11.45 8.36 2.54
CA LYS A 11 10.31 8.46 3.47
C LYS A 11 10.10 7.20 4.31
N GLY A 12 10.90 6.16 4.12
CA GLY A 12 10.79 4.91 4.86
C GLY A 12 9.53 4.09 4.54
N ILE A 13 8.85 4.35 3.41
CA ILE A 13 7.57 3.72 3.07
C ILE A 13 7.56 3.05 1.70
N ALA A 14 6.72 2.03 1.55
CA ALA A 14 6.46 1.34 0.30
C ALA A 14 4.95 1.21 0.05
N PHE A 15 4.53 1.43 -1.20
CA PHE A 15 3.13 1.42 -1.61
C PHE A 15 2.88 0.15 -2.42
N LEU A 16 2.05 -0.74 -1.91
CA LEU A 16 1.56 -1.92 -2.63
C LEU A 16 0.25 -1.55 -3.33
N GLU A 17 0.29 -1.47 -4.66
CA GLU A 17 -0.82 -1.06 -5.52
C GLU A 17 -1.36 -2.23 -6.36
N CYS A 18 -2.67 -2.26 -6.62
CA CYS A 18 -3.31 -3.31 -7.40
C CYS A 18 -4.36 -2.73 -8.36
N ASP A 19 -4.19 -3.02 -9.65
CA ASP A 19 -4.94 -2.44 -10.78
C ASP A 19 -6.42 -2.89 -10.94
N ARG A 20 -6.94 -3.74 -10.05
CA ARG A 20 -8.35 -4.20 -10.15
C ARG A 20 -9.33 -3.16 -9.61
N LYS A 21 -10.52 -3.07 -10.21
CA LYS A 21 -11.64 -2.24 -9.73
C LYS A 21 -11.96 -2.54 -8.25
N ASN A 22 -12.20 -1.48 -7.46
CA ASN A 22 -12.50 -1.47 -6.01
C ASN A 22 -11.35 -1.83 -5.05
N ASN A 23 -10.10 -1.60 -5.44
CA ASN A 23 -8.94 -1.86 -4.59
C ASN A 23 -8.56 -0.69 -3.67
N ALA A 24 -7.54 -0.93 -2.84
CA ALA A 24 -6.90 0.03 -1.97
C ALA A 24 -5.38 -0.01 -2.18
N THR A 25 -4.69 1.10 -1.95
CA THR A 25 -3.24 1.16 -1.80
C THR A 25 -2.88 0.80 -0.37
N TYR A 26 -1.97 -0.14 -0.19
CA TYR A 26 -1.48 -0.52 1.14
C TYR A 26 -0.10 0.08 1.37
N ILE A 27 0.09 0.72 2.51
CA ILE A 27 1.34 1.36 2.89
C ILE A 27 2.07 0.47 3.88
N PHE A 28 3.31 0.12 3.56
CA PHE A 28 4.21 -0.66 4.40
C PHE A 28 5.46 0.14 4.79
N ASP A 29 6.17 -0.33 5.81
CA ASP A 29 7.58 0.02 6.00
C ASP A 29 8.42 -0.42 4.81
N VAL A 30 9.40 0.41 4.45
CA VAL A 30 10.37 0.08 3.40
C VAL A 30 11.25 -1.13 3.73
N ASP A 31 11.35 -1.51 5.00
CA ASP A 31 12.15 -2.66 5.40
C ASP A 31 11.39 -3.98 5.30
N ASN A 32 10.05 -3.93 5.34
CA ASN A 32 9.20 -5.12 5.44
C ASN A 32 8.35 -5.38 4.19
N TRP A 33 8.33 -4.47 3.21
CA TRP A 33 7.42 -4.55 2.05
C TRP A 33 7.58 -5.83 1.24
N GLU A 34 8.79 -6.38 1.14
CA GLU A 34 9.04 -7.56 0.29
C GLU A 34 8.33 -8.80 0.82
N GLU A 35 8.47 -9.07 2.12
CA GLU A 35 7.77 -10.16 2.78
C GLU A 35 6.26 -9.93 2.85
N LEU A 36 5.84 -8.69 3.15
CA LEU A 36 4.42 -8.34 3.21
C LEU A 36 3.73 -8.40 1.83
N SER A 37 4.45 -8.11 0.74
CA SER A 37 3.92 -8.18 -0.62
C SER A 37 3.59 -9.59 -1.10
N LYS A 38 4.18 -10.61 -0.46
CA LYS A 38 3.93 -12.04 -0.75
C LYS A 38 2.63 -12.54 -0.10
N LYS A 39 2.09 -11.83 0.90
CA LYS A 39 0.85 -12.18 1.59
C LYS A 39 -0.38 -11.85 0.75
N SER A 40 -1.46 -12.59 0.97
CA SER A 40 -2.76 -12.26 0.37
C SER A 40 -3.36 -10.99 0.99
N LYS A 41 -4.26 -10.31 0.27
CA LYS A 41 -5.01 -9.16 0.82
C LYS A 41 -5.77 -9.52 2.09
N THR A 42 -6.30 -10.73 2.17
CA THR A 42 -7.02 -11.23 3.33
C THR A 42 -6.09 -11.31 4.55
N GLU A 43 -4.88 -11.85 4.38
CA GLU A 43 -3.88 -11.89 5.45
C GLU A 43 -3.44 -10.49 5.87
N ILE A 44 -3.12 -9.61 4.91
CA ILE A 44 -2.73 -8.21 5.19
C ILE A 44 -3.81 -7.49 6.02
N LEU A 45 -5.08 -7.70 5.70
CA LEU A 45 -6.21 -7.08 6.41
C LEU A 45 -6.49 -7.74 7.77
N ARG A 46 -6.44 -9.07 7.85
CA ARG A 46 -6.76 -9.82 9.08
C ARG A 46 -5.70 -9.61 10.15
N GLU A 47 -4.43 -9.50 9.74
CA GLU A 47 -3.28 -9.34 10.63
C GLU A 47 -2.87 -7.85 10.80
N ASP A 48 -3.62 -6.91 10.23
CA ASP A 48 -3.38 -5.46 10.27
C ASP A 48 -1.93 -5.07 9.93
N LEU A 49 -1.39 -5.68 8.86
CA LEU A 49 0.03 -5.59 8.51
C LEU A 49 0.41 -4.32 7.76
N ALA A 50 -0.58 -3.60 7.24
CA ALA A 50 -0.36 -2.33 6.56
C ALA A 50 -0.41 -1.19 7.57
N LYS A 51 0.56 -0.28 7.52
CA LYS A 51 0.52 0.96 8.32
C LYS A 51 -0.72 1.79 8.03
N GLN A 52 -1.11 1.79 6.77
CA GLN A 52 -2.27 2.53 6.30
C GLN A 52 -2.85 1.85 5.07
N ARG A 53 -4.16 1.93 4.94
CA ARG A 53 -4.92 1.47 3.78
C ARG A 53 -5.67 2.64 3.18
N ILE A 54 -5.38 2.98 1.93
CA ILE A 54 -6.00 4.10 1.21
C ILE A 54 -6.97 3.52 0.19
N ILE A 55 -8.26 3.73 0.40
CA ILE A 55 -9.30 3.27 -0.54
C ILE A 55 -9.24 4.12 -1.81
N HIS A 56 -9.36 3.49 -2.98
CA HIS A 56 -9.52 4.21 -4.24
C HIS A 56 -10.91 4.86 -4.31
N ASN A 57 -11.00 6.07 -3.79
CA ASN A 57 -12.16 6.95 -3.85
C ASN A 57 -11.74 8.34 -4.38
N GLU A 58 -12.65 9.31 -4.41
CA GLU A 58 -12.41 10.68 -4.84
C GLU A 58 -11.31 11.42 -4.06
N HIS A 59 -10.94 10.92 -2.88
CA HIS A 59 -9.89 11.48 -2.04
C HIS A 59 -8.54 10.78 -2.17
N TRP A 60 -8.45 9.69 -2.94
CA TRP A 60 -7.23 8.88 -3.06
C TRP A 60 -5.99 9.72 -3.40
N PHE A 61 -6.08 10.57 -4.42
CA PHE A 61 -4.97 11.45 -4.82
C PHE A 61 -4.51 12.38 -3.71
N LYS A 62 -5.45 12.91 -2.92
CA LYS A 62 -5.15 13.81 -1.79
C LYS A 62 -4.45 13.09 -0.65
N GLU A 63 -4.85 11.85 -0.36
CA GLU A 63 -4.23 11.03 0.68
C GLU A 63 -2.82 10.57 0.27
N VAL A 64 -2.64 10.19 -1.00
CA VAL A 64 -1.31 9.89 -1.56
C VAL A 64 -0.40 11.12 -1.51
N ASP A 65 -0.88 12.28 -1.96
CA ASP A 65 -0.12 13.54 -1.93
C ASP A 65 0.29 13.92 -0.50
N ARG A 66 -0.58 13.71 0.51
CA ARG A 66 -0.22 13.95 1.91
C ARG A 66 0.95 13.08 2.38
N LEU A 67 1.03 11.84 1.94
CA LEU A 67 2.13 10.93 2.31
C LEU A 67 3.42 11.23 1.56
N LEU A 68 3.33 11.84 0.37
CA LEU A 68 4.47 12.11 -0.49
C LEU A 68 5.02 13.54 -0.39
N LYS A 69 4.31 14.48 0.22
CA LYS A 69 4.87 15.75 0.70
C LYS A 69 5.93 15.49 1.75
#